data_AF-A0A966D819-F1
#
_entry.id   AF-A0A966D819-F1
#
_cell.length_a   1.000
_cell.length_b   1.000
_cell.length_c   1.000
_cell.angle_alpha   90.00
_cell.angle_beta   90.00
_cell.angle_gamma   90.00
#
_symmetry.space_group_name_H-M   'P 1'
#
loop_
_entity.id
_entity.type
_entity.pdbx_description
1 polymer ?
#
loop_
_entity_poly.entity_id
_entity_poly.type
_entity_poly.pdbx_seq_one_letter_code
_entity_poly.pdbx_strand_id
1 'polypeptide(L)'
;MTEINIHIPIIPIGDMKEIITILIDGFRKLAQKIKSDKEFYSIEKIKGYSWIVYYHRKFIEEKLGFKTESVDEKLKKATVSISKEKFLRKYGNS
;
A
#
# COMPACT_ATOMS: atom_id res chain seq x y z
N MET A 1 -6.25 16.30 -5.95
CA MET A 1 -6.44 14.83 -5.89
C MET A 1 -6.18 14.42 -4.44
N THR A 2 -7.15 13.82 -3.74
CA THR A 2 -7.08 13.56 -2.28
C THR A 2 -6.55 12.17 -1.94
N GLU A 3 -6.46 11.27 -2.92
CA GLU A 3 -6.13 9.86 -2.72
C GLU A 3 -5.14 9.34 -3.78
N ILE A 4 -4.22 8.46 -3.38
CA ILE A 4 -3.41 7.63 -4.29
C ILE A 4 -3.99 6.21 -4.29
N ASN A 5 -4.26 5.69 -5.48
CA ASN A 5 -4.70 4.31 -5.67
C ASN A 5 -3.54 3.45 -6.16
N ILE A 6 -3.14 2.46 -5.36
CA ILE A 6 -2.08 1.51 -5.69
C ILE A 6 -2.72 0.17 -6.07
N HIS A 7 -2.45 -0.27 -7.29
CA HIS A 7 -2.71 -1.65 -7.68
C HIS A 7 -1.50 -2.51 -7.28
N ILE A 8 -1.75 -3.61 -6.56
CA ILE A 8 -0.70 -4.61 -6.24
C ILE A 8 -0.81 -5.74 -7.27
N PRO A 9 0.12 -5.83 -8.24
CA PRO A 9 0.01 -6.76 -9.35
C PRO A 9 0.16 -8.22 -8.93
N ILE A 10 -0.38 -9.12 -9.76
CA ILE A 10 -0.18 -10.57 -9.66
C ILE A 10 1.22 -10.88 -10.18
N ILE A 11 2.15 -11.22 -9.31
CA ILE A 11 3.50 -11.62 -9.72
C ILE A 11 3.52 -13.16 -9.75
N PRO A 12 3.70 -13.80 -10.93
CA PRO A 12 3.83 -15.25 -11.01
C PRO A 12 5.16 -15.67 -10.39
N ILE A 13 5.07 -16.20 -9.16
CA ILE A 13 6.01 -17.09 -8.48
C ILE A 13 7.45 -16.55 -8.35
N GLY A 14 7.71 -15.96 -7.17
CA GLY A 14 9.03 -15.74 -6.57
C GLY A 14 8.91 -15.87 -5.04
N ASP A 15 10.03 -15.86 -4.31
CA ASP A 15 10.00 -15.88 -2.84
C ASP A 15 9.13 -14.72 -2.33
N MET A 16 8.13 -15.02 -1.49
CA MET A 16 7.27 -14.01 -0.88
C MET A 16 8.08 -12.90 -0.20
N LYS A 17 9.27 -13.21 0.32
CA LYS A 17 10.20 -12.21 0.87
C LYS A 17 10.68 -11.21 -0.16
N GLU A 18 10.96 -11.65 -1.38
CA GLU A 18 11.42 -10.79 -2.47
C GLU A 18 10.30 -9.86 -2.93
N ILE A 19 9.08 -10.38 -3.04
CA ILE A 19 7.88 -9.59 -3.35
C ILE A 19 7.65 -8.51 -2.27
N ILE A 20 7.77 -8.89 -0.99
CA ILE A 20 7.62 -7.94 0.12
C ILE A 20 8.72 -6.88 0.08
N THR A 21 9.95 -7.26 -0.22
CA THR A 21 11.08 -6.32 -0.34
C THR A 21 10.85 -5.30 -1.44
N ILE A 22 10.46 -5.77 -2.64
CA ILE A 22 10.13 -4.90 -3.78
C ILE A 22 8.97 -3.96 -3.43
N LEU A 23 7.94 -4.48 -2.76
CA LEU A 23 6.78 -3.68 -2.34
C LEU A 23 7.19 -2.58 -1.35
N ILE A 24 8.01 -2.91 -0.36
CA ILE A 24 8.52 -1.96 0.64
C ILE A 24 9.40 -0.89 -0.04
N ASP A 25 10.27 -1.28 -0.97
CA ASP A 25 11.10 -0.33 -1.70
C ASP A 25 10.27 0.58 -2.62
N GLY A 26 9.21 0.04 -3.22
CA GLY A 26 8.21 0.83 -3.94
C GLY A 26 7.53 1.85 -3.02
N PHE A 27 7.14 1.47 -1.80
CA PHE A 27 6.55 2.38 -0.83
C PHE A 27 7.53 3.45 -0.34
N ARG A 28 8.82 3.11 -0.17
CA ARG A 28 9.86 4.09 0.17
C ARG A 28 10.02 5.14 -0.93
N LYS A 29 10.14 4.70 -2.19
CA LYS A 29 10.22 5.61 -3.35
C LYS A 29 8.98 6.49 -3.44
N LEU A 30 7.79 5.91 -3.22
CA LEU A 30 6.55 6.67 -3.20
C LEU A 30 6.52 7.68 -2.06
N ALA A 31 6.96 7.31 -0.86
CA ALA A 31 7.03 8.21 0.30
C ALA A 31 7.96 9.40 0.05
N GLN A 32 9.12 9.17 -0.58
CA GLN A 32 10.02 10.24 -0.99
C GLN A 32 9.35 11.16 -2.01
N LYS A 33 8.68 10.59 -3.03
CA LYS A 33 7.96 11.40 -4.02
C LYS A 33 6.85 12.25 -3.38
N ILE A 34 6.08 11.69 -2.45
CA ILE A 34 5.02 12.40 -1.70
C ILE A 34 5.58 13.56 -0.86
N LYS A 35 6.80 13.43 -0.32
CA LYS A 35 7.45 14.50 0.44
C LYS A 35 7.94 15.63 -0.46
N SER A 36 8.56 15.28 -1.58
CA SER A 36 9.30 16.23 -2.42
C SER A 36 8.42 16.96 -3.44
N ASP A 37 7.35 16.31 -3.92
CA ASP A 37 6.55 16.86 -5.02
C ASP A 37 5.31 17.61 -4.51
N LYS A 38 5.14 18.85 -5.00
CA LYS A 38 4.01 19.71 -4.64
C LYS A 38 2.68 19.12 -5.11
N GLU A 39 2.69 18.27 -6.14
CA GLU A 39 1.49 17.59 -6.65
C GLU A 39 0.81 16.71 -5.58
N PHE A 40 1.55 16.27 -4.56
CA PHE A 40 1.08 15.35 -3.53
C PHE A 40 0.75 16.03 -2.19
N TYR A 41 0.80 17.36 -2.12
CA TYR A 41 0.50 18.10 -0.88
C TYR A 41 -0.93 17.87 -0.41
N SER A 42 -1.89 17.82 -1.34
CA SER A 42 -3.31 17.62 -1.04
C SER A 42 -3.73 16.17 -0.76
N ILE A 43 -2.82 15.20 -0.81
CA ILE A 43 -3.18 13.81 -0.50
C ILE A 43 -3.32 13.65 0.99
N GLU A 44 -4.38 12.95 1.40
CA GLU A 44 -4.63 12.61 2.79
C GLU A 44 -4.44 11.11 3.04
N LYS A 45 -4.61 10.29 2.01
CA LYS A 45 -4.69 8.84 2.14
C LYS A 45 -4.10 8.09 0.95
N ILE A 46 -3.51 6.94 1.24
CA ILE A 46 -3.05 5.97 0.25
C ILE A 46 -3.96 4.75 0.36
N LYS A 47 -4.55 4.32 -0.77
CA LYS A 47 -5.38 3.12 -0.87
C LYS A 47 -4.68 2.06 -1.71
N GLY A 48 -4.80 0.80 -1.28
CA GLY A 48 -4.33 -0.38 -2.01
C GLY A 48 -5.50 -1.30 -2.32
N TYR A 49 -5.56 -1.83 -3.54
CA TYR A 49 -6.58 -2.80 -3.93
C TYR A 49 -5.96 -3.95 -4.75
N SER A 50 -6.14 -5.19 -4.29
CA SER A 50 -5.85 -6.39 -5.09
C SER A 50 -6.41 -7.67 -4.44
N TRP A 51 -6.33 -8.79 -5.16
CA TRP A 51 -6.57 -10.13 -4.63
C TRP A 51 -5.57 -10.53 -3.51
N ILE A 52 -4.31 -10.10 -3.59
CA ILE A 52 -3.30 -10.29 -2.53
C ILE A 52 -3.74 -9.58 -1.26
N VAL A 53 -4.33 -8.37 -1.40
CA VAL A 53 -4.91 -7.68 -0.26
C VAL A 53 -5.95 -8.53 0.43
N TYR A 54 -6.81 -9.24 -0.32
CA TYR A 54 -7.84 -10.12 0.23
C TYR A 54 -7.25 -11.38 0.92
N TYR A 55 -6.28 -12.05 0.28
CA TYR A 55 -5.69 -13.29 0.79
C TYR A 55 -4.68 -13.08 1.93
N HIS A 56 -3.99 -11.94 1.94
CA HIS A 56 -2.94 -11.62 2.91
C HIS A 56 -3.30 -10.42 3.81
N ARG A 57 -4.60 -10.19 4.05
CA ARG A 57 -5.11 -9.06 4.88
C ARG A 57 -4.32 -8.86 6.17
N LYS A 58 -4.19 -9.91 6.99
CA LYS A 58 -3.47 -9.84 8.27
C LYS A 58 -2.03 -9.37 8.11
N PHE A 59 -1.32 -9.89 7.10
CA PHE A 59 0.05 -9.46 6.81
C PHE A 59 0.08 -7.98 6.41
N ILE A 60 -0.83 -7.54 5.55
CA ILE A 60 -0.89 -6.14 5.11
C ILE A 60 -1.21 -5.20 6.27
N GLU A 61 -2.11 -5.60 7.17
CA GLU A 61 -2.45 -4.80 8.33
C GLU A 61 -1.31 -4.74 9.35
N GLU A 62 -0.80 -5.90 9.77
CA GLU A 62 0.20 -6.00 10.83
C GLU A 62 1.59 -5.55 10.37
N LYS A 63 2.02 -5.98 9.19
CA LYS A 63 3.39 -5.74 8.69
C LYS A 63 3.48 -4.47 7.87
N LEU A 64 2.48 -4.17 7.05
CA LEU A 64 2.51 -2.97 6.18
C LEU A 64 1.78 -1.76 6.78
N GLY A 65 1.02 -1.93 7.87
CA GLY A 65 0.41 -0.83 8.63
C GLY A 65 -0.81 -0.20 7.96
N PHE A 66 -1.38 -0.87 6.94
CA PHE A 66 -2.65 -0.46 6.35
C PHE A 66 -3.83 -0.96 7.20
N LYS A 67 -5.03 -0.48 6.91
CA LYS A 67 -6.29 -0.94 7.50
C LYS A 67 -7.23 -1.40 6.40
N THR A 68 -7.87 -2.56 6.57
CA THR A 68 -8.93 -3.00 5.66
C THR A 68 -10.12 -2.05 5.73
N GLU A 69 -10.55 -1.57 4.57
CA GLU A 69 -11.73 -0.70 4.42
C GLU A 69 -12.95 -1.50 3.97
N SER A 70 -12.74 -2.43 3.04
CA SER A 70 -13.81 -3.24 2.46
C SER A 70 -13.28 -4.59 1.99
N VAL A 71 -14.16 -5.58 2.00
CA VAL A 71 -13.90 -6.95 1.58
C VAL A 71 -15.07 -7.40 0.74
N ASP A 72 -14.79 -7.83 -0.49
CA ASP A 72 -15.74 -8.46 -1.38
C ASP A 72 -15.42 -9.95 -1.47
N GLU A 73 -16.22 -10.75 -0.77
CA GLU A 73 -16.08 -12.21 -0.72
C GLU A 73 -16.44 -12.89 -2.06
N LYS A 74 -17.33 -12.29 -2.86
CA LYS A 74 -17.71 -12.84 -4.17
C LYS A 74 -16.59 -12.64 -5.19
N LEU A 75 -15.95 -11.47 -5.15
CA LEU A 75 -14.87 -11.10 -6.08
C LEU A 75 -13.48 -11.43 -5.54
N LYS A 76 -13.37 -11.90 -4.28
CA LYS A 76 -12.10 -12.15 -3.58
C LYS A 76 -11.16 -10.94 -3.64
N LYS A 77 -11.73 -9.76 -3.37
CA LYS A 77 -11.02 -8.48 -3.40
C LYS A 77 -11.14 -7.80 -2.05
N ALA A 78 -10.10 -7.06 -1.67
CA ALA A 78 -10.15 -6.20 -0.50
C ALA A 78 -9.49 -4.87 -0.83
N THR A 79 -10.02 -3.82 -0.21
CA THR A 79 -9.44 -2.48 -0.23
C THR A 79 -8.82 -2.22 1.12
N VAL A 80 -7.59 -1.74 1.14
CA VAL A 80 -6.89 -1.30 2.34
C VAL A 80 -6.48 0.15 2.21
N SER A 81 -6.26 0.82 3.34
CA SER A 81 -5.83 2.21 3.34
C SER A 81 -4.90 2.56 4.49
N ILE A 82 -4.11 3.61 4.30
CA ILE A 82 -3.23 4.20 5.30
C ILE A 82 -3.22 5.72 5.12
N SER A 83 -3.21 6.49 6.20
CA SER A 83 -3.10 7.95 6.10
C SER A 83 -1.72 8.36 5.58
N LYS A 84 -1.64 9.50 4.88
CA LYS A 84 -0.37 10.07 4.42
C LYS A 84 0.65 10.18 5.55
N GLU A 85 0.23 10.72 6.70
CA GLU A 85 1.10 10.86 7.87
C GLU A 85 1.68 9.51 8.33
N LYS A 86 0.85 8.49 8.50
CA LYS A 86 1.29 7.15 8.93
C LYS A 86 2.19 6.49 7.89
N PHE A 87 1.86 6.67 6.61
CA PHE A 87 2.64 6.16 5.50
C PHE A 87 4.04 6.78 5.47
N LEU A 88 4.13 8.10 5.57
CA LEU A 88 5.40 8.83 5.60
C LEU A 88 6.23 8.49 6.84
N ARG A 89 5.59 8.31 8.00
CA ARG A 89 6.28 7.91 9.24
C ARG A 89 6.90 6.51 9.12
N LYS A 90 6.24 5.60 8.40
CA LYS A 90 6.68 4.21 8.23
C LYS A 90 7.68 4.03 7.09
N TYR A 91 7.51 4.71 5.97
CA TYR A 91 8.27 4.48 4.74
C TYR A 91 9.14 5.66 4.30
N GLY A 92 8.97 6.85 4.89
CA GLY A 92 9.67 8.06 4.46
C GLY A 92 11.00 8.33 5.15
N ASN A 93 11.41 7.52 6.13
CA ASN A 93 12.64 7.72 6.91
C ASN A 93 13.74 6.70 6.54
N SER A 94 13.71 6.17 5.31
CA SER A 94 14.78 5.35 4.74
C SER A 94 15.62 6.17 3.79
#